data_AF-A0A2S6FZF9-F1
#
_entry.id   AF-A0A2S6FZF9-F1
#
_cell.length_a   1.000
_cell.length_b   1.000
_cell.length_c   1.000
_cell.angle_alpha   90.00
_cell.angle_beta   90.00
_cell.angle_gamma   90.00
#
_symmetry.space_group_name_H-M   'P 1'
#
loop_
_entity.id
_entity.type
_entity.pdbx_description
1 polymer ?
#
loop_
_entity_poly.entity_id
_entity_poly.type
_entity_poly.pdbx_seq_one_letter_code
_entity_poly.pdbx_strand_id
1 'polypeptide(L)'
;MSVENKTKEFMPYGNAFYFEEPKLNKRKCISGLIMLILFSLINPLLIIGVVIYLFYIIYKIRVYKSKESVEVSNAISLYKRGSYKESLIHINKAIEEKPNNSKFNIIKALNHFKLGEYEKYIICINKVPYKILKNDLDLQLKLGESYEKIEEYEKAKDMYMQLYEIFPKSSYLKEKINNLSR
;
A
#
# COMPACT_ATOMS: atom_id res chain seq x y z
N MET A 1 1.86 -2.76 -27.81
CA MET A 1 1.88 -1.97 -26.56
C MET A 1 1.95 -2.95 -25.41
N SER A 2 2.97 -2.89 -24.53
CA SER A 2 3.09 -3.84 -23.40
C SER A 2 1.90 -3.73 -22.45
N VAL A 3 1.53 -4.84 -21.79
CA VAL A 3 0.43 -4.88 -20.78
C VAL A 3 0.63 -3.79 -19.72
N GLU A 4 1.88 -3.55 -19.33
CA GLU A 4 2.26 -2.53 -18.35
C GLU A 4 1.95 -1.09 -18.79
N ASN A 5 1.90 -0.80 -20.10
CA ASN A 5 1.45 0.50 -20.60
C ASN A 5 -0.08 0.63 -20.62
N LYS A 6 -0.80 -0.50 -20.70
CA LYS A 6 -2.27 -0.54 -20.69
C LYS A 6 -2.85 -0.35 -19.28
N THR A 7 -2.11 -0.69 -18.23
CA THR A 7 -2.60 -0.63 -16.84
C THR A 7 -2.16 0.62 -16.06
N LYS A 8 -1.38 1.52 -16.68
CA LYS A 8 -0.90 2.76 -16.03
C LYS A 8 -2.01 3.67 -15.52
N GLU A 9 -3.17 3.68 -16.18
CA GLU A 9 -4.33 4.50 -15.78
C GLU A 9 -4.95 4.11 -14.43
N PHE A 10 -4.65 2.90 -13.93
CA PHE A 10 -5.13 2.40 -12.64
C PHE A 10 -4.12 2.57 -11.51
N MET A 11 -2.86 2.92 -11.83
CA MET A 11 -1.82 3.09 -10.82
C MET A 11 -2.12 4.32 -9.94
N PRO A 12 -1.89 4.23 -8.61
CA PRO A 12 -2.06 5.38 -7.74
C PRO A 12 -1.10 6.52 -8.13
N TYR A 13 -1.60 7.76 -8.08
CA TYR A 13 -0.76 8.95 -8.26
C TYR A 13 0.20 9.08 -7.07
N GLY A 14 1.48 8.78 -7.31
CA GLY A 14 2.53 8.81 -6.29
C GLY A 14 2.80 7.43 -5.66
N ASN A 15 3.42 7.42 -4.48
CA ASN A 15 3.67 6.16 -3.78
C ASN A 15 2.38 5.69 -3.10
N ALA A 16 1.96 4.47 -3.39
CA ALA A 16 0.85 3.86 -2.66
C ALA A 16 1.12 3.87 -1.14
N PHE A 17 0.12 4.19 -0.33
CA PHE A 17 0.28 4.37 1.12
C PHE A 17 0.86 3.13 1.82
N TYR A 18 0.60 1.95 1.28
CA TYR A 18 1.15 0.68 1.80
C TYR A 18 2.62 0.45 1.45
N PHE A 19 3.24 1.30 0.64
CA PHE A 19 4.69 1.32 0.42
C PHE A 19 5.41 2.47 1.12
N GLU A 20 4.70 3.30 1.88
CA GLU A 20 5.33 4.34 2.69
C GLU A 20 6.17 3.71 3.80
N GLU A 21 7.47 3.95 3.82
CA GLU A 21 8.29 3.40 4.89
C GLU A 21 8.01 4.17 6.21
N PRO A 22 7.99 3.50 7.36
CA PRO A 22 7.89 4.14 8.68
C PRO A 22 9.17 4.93 9.07
N LYS A 23 9.94 5.42 8.09
CA LYS A 23 11.23 6.10 8.31
C LYS A 23 11.00 7.48 8.92
N LEU A 24 11.68 7.74 10.03
CA LEU A 24 11.81 9.08 10.59
C LEU A 24 12.70 9.92 9.66
N ASN A 25 12.12 10.92 8.99
CA ASN A 25 12.90 11.87 8.22
C ASN A 25 13.64 12.83 9.17
N LYS A 26 14.86 12.43 9.57
CA LYS A 26 15.69 13.16 10.53
C LYS A 26 15.87 14.63 10.14
N ARG A 27 16.04 14.93 8.85
CA ARG A 27 16.19 16.31 8.36
C ARG A 27 14.94 17.15 8.63
N LYS A 28 13.75 16.62 8.31
CA LYS A 28 12.47 17.31 8.59
C LYS A 28 12.21 17.50 10.09
N CYS A 29 12.56 16.51 10.92
CA CYS A 29 12.41 16.64 12.37
C CYS A 29 13.33 17.71 12.96
N ILE A 30 14.60 17.73 12.52
CA ILE A 30 15.57 18.74 12.96
C ILE A 30 15.15 20.14 12.50
N SER A 31 14.75 20.30 11.23
CA SER A 31 14.30 21.59 10.72
C SER A 31 13.04 22.09 11.43
N GLY A 32 12.09 21.19 11.72
CA GLY A 32 10.88 21.52 12.47
C GLY A 32 11.18 21.97 13.91
N LEU A 33 12.08 21.27 14.59
CA LEU A 33 12.56 21.65 15.93
C LEU A 33 13.19 23.05 15.93
N ILE A 34 14.10 23.32 14.98
CA ILE A 34 14.78 24.62 14.86
C ILE A 34 13.76 25.74 14.63
N MET A 35 12.80 25.56 13.71
CA MET A 35 11.76 26.56 13.45
C MET A 35 10.91 26.86 14.69
N LEU A 36 10.49 25.84 15.43
CA LEU A 36 9.69 26.03 16.65
C LEU A 36 10.47 26.74 17.76
N ILE A 37 11.77 26.43 17.89
CA ILE A 37 12.64 27.12 18.84
C ILE A 37 12.77 28.61 18.47
N LEU A 38 13.00 28.93 17.19
CA LEU A 38 13.10 30.31 16.73
C LEU A 38 11.82 31.11 16.98
N PHE A 39 10.63 30.53 16.75
CA PHE A 39 9.36 31.18 17.07
C PHE A 39 9.14 31.35 18.58
N SER A 40 9.61 30.41 19.40
CA SER A 40 9.48 30.49 20.85
C SER A 40 10.29 31.63 21.49
N LEU A 41 11.34 32.12 20.80
CA LEU A 41 12.09 33.32 21.21
C LEU A 41 11.26 34.61 21.05
N ILE A 42 10.29 34.62 20.15
CA ILE A 42 9.41 35.77 19.89
C ILE A 42 8.22 35.77 20.86
N ASN A 43 7.68 34.59 21.20
CA ASN A 43 6.58 34.44 22.14
C ASN A 43 6.79 33.22 23.06
N PRO A 44 7.00 33.42 24.38
CA PRO A 44 7.29 32.33 25.31
C PRO A 44 6.15 31.33 25.47
N LEU A 45 4.90 31.68 25.14
CA LEU A 45 3.77 30.73 25.13
C LEU A 45 3.95 29.61 24.09
N LEU A 46 4.76 29.82 23.05
CA LEU A 46 5.01 28.82 22.01
C LEU A 46 5.94 27.67 22.46
N ILE A 47 6.54 27.77 23.65
CA ILE A 47 7.31 26.68 24.28
C ILE A 47 6.44 25.41 24.45
N ILE A 48 5.14 25.58 24.69
CA ILE A 48 4.18 24.45 24.77
C ILE A 48 4.18 23.65 23.45
N GLY A 49 4.24 24.33 22.30
CA GLY A 49 4.32 23.69 20.99
C GLY A 49 5.61 22.89 20.79
N VAL A 50 6.73 23.37 21.32
CA VAL A 50 8.02 22.65 21.31
C VAL A 50 7.91 21.35 22.13
N VAL A 51 7.31 21.41 23.32
CA VAL A 51 7.12 20.24 24.20
C VAL A 51 6.23 19.19 23.51
N ILE A 52 5.09 19.60 22.94
CA ILE A 52 4.20 18.71 22.18
C ILE A 52 4.96 18.06 21.00
N TYR A 53 5.76 18.84 20.29
CA TYR A 53 6.54 18.32 19.16
C TYR A 53 7.63 17.34 19.58
N LEU A 54 8.27 17.55 20.74
CA LEU A 54 9.23 16.60 21.31
C LEU A 54 8.56 15.28 21.68
N PHE A 55 7.39 15.31 22.33
CA PHE A 55 6.60 14.10 22.59
C PHE A 55 6.23 13.37 21.30
N TYR A 56 5.84 14.10 20.24
CA TYR A 56 5.58 13.53 18.92
C TYR A 56 6.82 12.83 18.33
N ILE A 57 8.00 13.44 18.42
CA ILE A 57 9.26 12.85 17.94
C ILE A 57 9.59 11.58 18.72
N ILE A 58 9.50 11.60 20.06
CA ILE A 58 9.76 10.43 20.90
C ILE A 58 8.82 9.27 20.55
N TYR A 59 7.52 9.57 20.40
CA TYR A 59 6.52 8.61 19.94
C TYR A 59 6.90 8.01 18.57
N LYS A 60 7.23 8.86 17.60
CA LYS A 60 7.66 8.42 16.25
C LYS A 60 8.93 7.57 16.30
N ILE A 61 9.92 7.90 17.13
CA ILE A 61 11.14 7.11 17.30
C ILE A 61 10.80 5.71 17.84
N ARG A 62 9.91 5.63 18.83
CA ARG A 62 9.46 4.35 19.40
C ARG A 62 8.78 3.47 18.35
N VAL A 63 7.91 4.06 17.53
CA VAL A 63 7.25 3.37 16.41
C VAL A 63 8.28 2.94 15.36
N TYR A 64 9.21 3.81 14.97
CA TYR A 64 10.25 3.49 14.00
C TYR A 64 11.12 2.31 14.44
N LYS A 65 11.50 2.28 15.72
CA LYS A 65 12.29 1.19 16.32
C LYS A 65 11.47 -0.05 16.65
N SER A 66 10.15 -0.06 16.40
CA SER A 66 9.37 -1.27 16.63
C SER A 66 9.84 -2.39 15.71
N LYS A 67 9.81 -3.62 16.23
CA LYS A 67 10.18 -4.81 15.46
C LYS A 67 9.36 -4.90 14.17
N GLU A 68 8.05 -4.63 14.24
CA GLU A 68 7.17 -4.65 13.07
C GLU A 68 7.58 -3.62 12.00
N SER A 69 7.96 -2.40 12.40
CA SER A 69 8.38 -1.33 11.49
C SER A 69 9.63 -1.72 10.68
N VAL A 70 10.59 -2.39 11.33
CA VAL A 70 11.81 -2.90 10.69
C VAL A 70 11.47 -4.00 9.69
N GLU A 71 10.68 -4.98 10.11
CA GLU A 71 10.26 -6.10 9.26
C GLU A 71 9.48 -5.62 8.02
N VAL A 72 8.57 -4.66 8.18
CA VAL A 72 7.83 -4.05 7.05
C VAL A 72 8.77 -3.34 6.09
N SER A 73 9.75 -2.59 6.60
CA SER A 73 10.72 -1.89 5.76
C SER A 73 11.55 -2.86 4.92
N ASN A 74 11.97 -3.98 5.52
CA ASN A 74 12.68 -5.05 4.81
C ASN A 74 11.78 -5.69 3.75
N ALA A 75 10.53 -6.02 4.09
CA ALA A 75 9.56 -6.58 3.15
C ALA A 75 9.35 -5.66 1.94
N ILE A 76 9.12 -4.36 2.17
CA ILE A 76 8.94 -3.37 1.08
C ILE A 76 10.19 -3.30 0.20
N SER A 77 11.39 -3.29 0.80
CA SER A 77 12.63 -3.27 0.03
C SER A 77 12.81 -4.52 -0.83
N LEU A 78 12.49 -5.70 -0.29
CA LEU A 78 12.60 -6.97 -0.99
C LEU A 78 11.57 -7.09 -2.12
N TYR A 79 10.32 -6.67 -1.87
CA TYR A 79 9.28 -6.59 -2.89
C TYR A 79 9.72 -5.72 -4.07
N LYS A 80 10.28 -4.53 -3.81
CA LYS A 80 10.78 -3.62 -4.84
C LYS A 80 11.95 -4.19 -5.65
N ARG A 81 12.71 -5.12 -5.08
CA ARG A 81 13.81 -5.84 -5.75
C ARG A 81 13.36 -7.12 -6.48
N GLY A 82 12.09 -7.49 -6.37
CA GLY A 82 11.55 -8.73 -6.95
C GLY A 82 11.73 -9.98 -6.08
N SER A 83 12.29 -9.85 -4.87
CA SER A 83 12.48 -10.97 -3.94
C SER A 83 11.19 -11.27 -3.15
N TYR A 84 10.14 -11.71 -3.84
CA TYR A 84 8.80 -11.81 -3.26
C TYR A 84 8.67 -12.85 -2.15
N LYS A 85 9.35 -14.00 -2.27
CA LYS A 85 9.34 -15.05 -1.23
C LYS A 85 10.00 -14.57 0.07
N GLU A 86 11.13 -13.87 -0.04
CA GLU A 86 11.82 -13.29 1.12
C GLU A 86 11.00 -12.16 1.74
N SER A 87 10.38 -11.31 0.90
CA SER A 87 9.43 -10.30 1.38
C SER A 87 8.28 -10.91 2.17
N LEU A 88 7.77 -12.09 1.79
CA LEU A 88 6.71 -12.78 2.53
C LEU A 88 7.17 -13.20 3.94
N ILE A 89 8.42 -13.62 4.10
CA ILE A 89 8.97 -13.98 5.42
C ILE A 89 8.92 -12.77 6.36
N HIS A 90 9.42 -11.63 5.89
CA HIS A 90 9.44 -10.40 6.68
C HIS A 90 8.03 -9.85 6.96
N ILE A 91 7.13 -9.83 5.97
CA ILE A 91 5.78 -9.32 6.21
C ILE A 91 4.96 -10.22 7.15
N ASN A 92 5.18 -11.53 7.14
CA ASN A 92 4.52 -12.43 8.08
C ASN A 92 4.96 -12.16 9.53
N LYS A 93 6.26 -11.92 9.77
CA LYS A 93 6.76 -11.48 11.09
C LYS A 93 6.11 -10.16 11.54
N ALA A 94 5.93 -9.21 10.63
CA ALA A 94 5.24 -7.96 10.97
C ALA A 94 3.76 -8.17 11.34
N ILE A 95 3.09 -9.11 10.66
CA ILE A 95 1.70 -9.49 10.95
C ILE A 95 1.59 -10.20 12.31
N GLU A 96 2.55 -11.05 12.68
CA GLU A 96 2.59 -11.68 14.02
C GLU A 96 2.62 -10.64 15.15
N GLU A 97 3.38 -9.56 14.96
CA GLU A 97 3.47 -8.47 15.93
C GLU A 97 2.20 -7.58 15.94
N LYS A 98 1.58 -7.35 14.76
CA LYS A 98 0.35 -6.55 14.61
C LYS A 98 -0.61 -7.18 13.59
N PRO A 99 -1.50 -8.09 14.03
CA PRO A 99 -2.29 -8.95 13.12
C PRO A 99 -3.37 -8.22 12.32
N ASN A 100 -3.73 -6.99 12.71
CA ASN A 100 -4.87 -6.26 12.13
C ASN A 100 -4.46 -5.03 11.31
N ASN A 101 -3.23 -5.00 10.78
CA ASN A 101 -2.79 -3.89 9.94
C ASN A 101 -3.09 -4.17 8.46
N SER A 102 -4.08 -3.45 7.92
CA SER A 102 -4.49 -3.53 6.50
C SER A 102 -3.32 -3.38 5.53
N LYS A 103 -2.34 -2.53 5.84
CA LYS A 103 -1.14 -2.34 5.02
C LYS A 103 -0.35 -3.64 4.85
N PHE A 104 -0.25 -4.45 5.90
CA PHE A 104 0.53 -5.67 5.85
C PHE A 104 -0.17 -6.74 5.02
N ASN A 105 -1.50 -6.83 5.13
CA ASN A 105 -2.30 -7.69 4.28
C ASN A 105 -2.20 -7.28 2.79
N ILE A 106 -2.16 -5.99 2.48
CA ILE A 106 -1.95 -5.52 1.09
C ILE A 106 -0.56 -5.91 0.58
N ILE A 107 0.51 -5.64 1.33
CA ILE A 107 1.88 -6.02 0.91
C ILE A 107 1.98 -7.53 0.72
N LYS A 108 1.40 -8.32 1.63
CA LYS A 108 1.36 -9.78 1.54
C LYS A 108 0.59 -10.24 0.30
N ALA A 109 -0.57 -9.65 0.03
CA ALA A 109 -1.34 -9.93 -1.17
C ALA A 109 -0.49 -9.66 -2.42
N LEU A 110 0.09 -8.46 -2.56
CA LEU A 110 0.89 -8.09 -3.72
C LEU A 110 2.06 -9.04 -3.96
N ASN A 111 2.70 -9.56 -2.91
CA ASN A 111 3.71 -10.61 -3.06
C ASN A 111 3.14 -11.89 -3.67
N HIS A 112 2.00 -12.38 -3.16
CA HIS A 112 1.31 -13.54 -3.72
C HIS A 112 0.90 -13.31 -5.18
N PHE A 113 0.38 -12.13 -5.52
CA PHE A 113 0.06 -11.77 -6.91
C PHE A 113 1.29 -11.87 -7.82
N LYS A 114 2.43 -11.32 -7.38
CA LYS A 114 3.69 -11.37 -8.14
C LYS A 114 4.28 -12.77 -8.26
N LEU A 115 3.93 -13.67 -7.34
CA LEU A 115 4.27 -15.09 -7.40
C LEU A 115 3.29 -15.93 -8.23
N GLY A 116 2.19 -15.33 -8.73
CA GLY A 116 1.13 -16.05 -9.43
C GLY A 116 0.22 -16.88 -8.52
N GLU A 117 0.26 -16.64 -7.21
CA GLU A 117 -0.56 -17.33 -6.21
C GLU A 117 -1.88 -16.57 -5.99
N TYR A 118 -2.75 -16.58 -7.00
CA TYR A 118 -3.93 -15.70 -7.08
C TYR A 118 -4.98 -15.98 -6.00
N GLU A 119 -5.17 -17.23 -5.59
CA GLU A 119 -6.08 -17.59 -4.48
C GLU A 119 -5.58 -16.97 -3.17
N LYS A 120 -4.27 -17.01 -2.93
CA LYS A 120 -3.66 -16.41 -1.74
C LYS A 120 -3.73 -14.88 -1.78
N TYR A 121 -3.62 -14.28 -2.97
CA TYR A 121 -3.88 -12.85 -3.16
C TYR A 121 -5.29 -12.49 -2.70
N ILE A 122 -6.32 -13.20 -3.20
CA ILE A 122 -7.73 -12.95 -2.88
C ILE A 122 -7.98 -13.11 -1.37
N ILE A 123 -7.46 -14.16 -0.75
CA ILE A 123 -7.58 -14.39 0.70
C ILE A 123 -7.00 -13.21 1.50
N CYS A 124 -5.85 -12.68 1.09
CA CYS A 124 -5.23 -11.54 1.78
C CYS A 124 -5.99 -10.23 1.53
N ILE A 125 -6.48 -10.00 0.31
CA ILE A 125 -7.29 -8.83 -0.05
C ILE A 125 -8.61 -8.79 0.70
N ASN A 126 -9.26 -9.94 0.92
CA ASN A 126 -10.50 -10.02 1.69
C ASN A 126 -10.34 -9.61 3.18
N LYS A 127 -9.11 -9.52 3.69
CA LYS A 127 -8.81 -8.97 5.03
C LYS A 127 -8.62 -7.45 5.03
N VAL A 128 -8.66 -6.81 3.86
CA VAL A 128 -8.49 -5.36 3.71
C VAL A 128 -9.87 -4.68 3.78
N PRO A 129 -10.05 -3.62 4.57
CA PRO A 129 -11.31 -2.89 4.64
C PRO A 129 -11.79 -2.42 3.27
N TYR A 130 -13.08 -2.62 2.98
CA TYR A 130 -13.71 -2.24 1.71
C TYR A 130 -13.44 -0.79 1.31
N LYS A 131 -13.46 0.16 2.27
CA LYS A 131 -13.17 1.59 2.00
C LYS A 131 -11.77 1.82 1.41
N ILE A 132 -10.78 1.01 1.79
CA ILE A 132 -9.42 1.10 1.23
C ILE A 132 -9.42 0.52 -0.18
N LEU A 133 -9.98 -0.67 -0.37
CA LEU A 133 -10.06 -1.33 -1.67
C LEU A 133 -10.83 -0.49 -2.69
N LYS A 134 -11.96 0.10 -2.30
CA LYS A 134 -12.79 0.97 -3.15
C LYS A 134 -12.01 2.16 -3.73
N ASN A 135 -11.00 2.63 -3.00
CA ASN A 135 -10.21 3.81 -3.37
C ASN A 135 -8.90 3.48 -4.08
N ASP A 136 -8.53 2.19 -4.20
CA ASP A 136 -7.32 1.75 -4.88
C ASP A 136 -7.68 0.92 -6.13
N LEU A 137 -7.65 1.60 -7.27
CA LEU A 137 -8.01 1.04 -8.56
C LEU A 137 -7.02 -0.03 -9.05
N ASP A 138 -5.74 0.05 -8.66
CA ASP A 138 -4.75 -0.97 -9.00
C ASP A 138 -5.03 -2.28 -8.24
N LEU A 139 -5.41 -2.19 -6.96
CA LEU A 139 -5.80 -3.37 -6.18
C LEU A 139 -7.09 -4.01 -6.71
N GLN A 140 -8.08 -3.20 -7.13
CA GLN A 140 -9.30 -3.70 -7.78
C GLN A 140 -8.99 -4.40 -9.11
N LEU A 141 -8.13 -3.79 -9.93
CA LEU A 141 -7.75 -4.39 -11.19
C LEU A 141 -7.06 -5.74 -10.98
N LYS A 142 -6.11 -5.82 -10.05
CA LYS A 142 -5.44 -7.08 -9.69
C LYS A 142 -6.40 -8.11 -9.10
N LEU A 143 -7.46 -7.66 -8.43
CA LEU A 143 -8.52 -8.55 -7.96
C LEU A 143 -9.32 -9.16 -9.11
N GLY A 144 -9.72 -8.35 -10.09
CA GLY A 144 -10.32 -8.85 -11.34
C GLY A 144 -9.39 -9.82 -12.09
N GLU A 145 -8.12 -9.46 -12.23
CA GLU A 145 -7.10 -10.32 -12.85
C GLU A 145 -6.89 -11.63 -12.09
N SER A 146 -6.93 -11.58 -10.75
CA SER A 146 -6.81 -12.78 -9.93
C SER A 146 -8.02 -13.69 -10.10
N TYR A 147 -9.24 -13.15 -10.14
CA TYR A 147 -10.44 -13.94 -10.42
C TYR A 147 -10.40 -14.57 -11.81
N GLU A 148 -9.95 -13.83 -12.83
CA GLU A 148 -9.76 -14.38 -14.18
C GLU A 148 -8.76 -15.55 -14.19
N LYS A 149 -7.67 -15.43 -13.43
CA LYS A 149 -6.62 -16.46 -13.37
C LYS A 149 -7.01 -17.73 -12.63
N ILE A 150 -8.02 -17.66 -11.76
CA ILE A 150 -8.59 -18.82 -11.07
C ILE A 150 -9.91 -19.27 -11.70
N GLU A 151 -10.21 -18.81 -12.91
CA GLU A 151 -11.38 -19.20 -13.71
C GLU A 151 -12.74 -18.78 -13.11
N GLU A 152 -12.73 -17.83 -12.18
CA GLU A 152 -13.93 -17.20 -11.60
C GLU A 152 -14.39 -16.04 -12.49
N TYR A 153 -14.76 -16.38 -13.73
CA TYR A 153 -14.97 -15.42 -14.81
C TYR A 153 -16.08 -14.40 -14.55
N GLU A 154 -17.18 -14.80 -13.91
CA GLU A 154 -18.27 -13.87 -13.55
C GLU A 154 -17.78 -12.78 -12.61
N LYS A 155 -17.05 -13.15 -11.54
CA LYS A 155 -16.47 -12.18 -10.60
C LYS A 155 -15.43 -11.29 -11.26
N ALA A 156 -14.61 -11.84 -12.17
CA ALA A 156 -13.64 -11.07 -12.92
C ALA A 156 -14.33 -10.02 -13.82
N LYS A 157 -15.37 -10.44 -14.53
CA LYS A 157 -16.17 -9.59 -15.42
C LYS A 157 -16.86 -8.47 -14.66
N ASP A 158 -17.48 -8.76 -13.52
CA ASP A 158 -18.09 -7.74 -12.65
C ASP A 158 -17.08 -6.67 -12.22
N MET A 159 -15.87 -7.10 -11.80
CA MET A 159 -14.80 -6.17 -11.43
C MET A 159 -14.36 -5.30 -12.61
N TYR A 160 -14.20 -5.88 -13.81
CA TYR A 160 -13.81 -5.10 -14.98
C TYR A 160 -14.91 -4.14 -15.43
N MET A 161 -16.18 -4.51 -15.33
CA MET A 161 -17.31 -3.61 -15.64
C MET A 161 -17.35 -2.41 -14.69
N GLN A 162 -17.17 -2.64 -13.38
CA GLN A 162 -17.10 -1.56 -12.39
C GLN A 162 -15.95 -0.59 -12.70
N LEU A 163 -14.77 -1.10 -13.07
CA LEU A 163 -13.65 -0.26 -13.49
C LEU A 163 -13.94 0.47 -14.81
N TYR A 164 -14.68 -0.14 -15.73
CA TYR A 164 -15.02 0.44 -17.02
C TYR A 164 -16.01 1.60 -16.90
N GLU A 165 -16.91 1.58 -15.91
CA GLU A 165 -17.76 2.75 -15.59
C GLU A 165 -16.91 3.99 -15.23
N ILE A 166 -15.76 3.78 -14.58
CA ILE A 166 -14.83 4.85 -14.20
C ILE A 166 -13.94 5.25 -15.40
N PHE A 167 -13.49 4.26 -16.18
CA PHE A 167 -12.62 4.45 -17.35
C PHE A 167 -13.26 3.92 -18.64
N PRO A 168 -14.34 4.56 -19.15
CA PRO A 168 -15.10 4.05 -20.30
C PRO A 168 -14.33 4.08 -21.62
N LYS A 169 -13.17 4.76 -21.66
CA LYS A 169 -12.28 4.80 -22.82
C LYS A 169 -11.14 3.78 -22.73
N SER A 170 -11.07 2.98 -21.67
CA SER A 170 -10.04 1.96 -21.50
C SER A 170 -10.20 0.84 -22.53
N SER A 171 -9.30 0.82 -23.51
CA SER A 171 -9.23 -0.28 -24.48
C SER A 171 -8.90 -1.61 -23.80
N TYR A 172 -8.16 -1.59 -22.70
CA TYR A 172 -7.78 -2.78 -21.93
C TYR A 172 -8.98 -3.44 -21.26
N LEU A 173 -9.79 -2.67 -20.52
CA LEU A 173 -10.97 -3.20 -19.87
C LEU A 173 -12.00 -3.70 -20.89
N LYS A 174 -12.18 -2.98 -21.99
CA LYS A 174 -13.06 -3.42 -23.09
C LYS A 174 -12.63 -4.76 -23.66
N GLU A 175 -11.33 -4.96 -23.89
CA GLU A 175 -10.75 -6.23 -24.34
C GLU A 175 -11.02 -7.36 -23.34
N LYS A 176 -10.75 -7.11 -22.05
CA LYS A 176 -10.99 -8.06 -20.96
C LYS A 176 -12.45 -8.49 -20.84
N ILE A 177 -13.39 -7.55 -20.82
CA ILE A 177 -14.84 -7.83 -20.73
C ILE A 177 -15.33 -8.64 -21.93
N ASN A 178 -14.88 -8.30 -23.15
CA ASN A 178 -15.27 -9.01 -24.36
C ASN A 178 -14.74 -10.45 -24.39
N ASN A 179 -13.51 -10.67 -23.92
CA ASN A 179 -12.90 -12.00 -23.87
C ASN A 179 -13.61 -12.91 -22.87
N LEU A 180 -14.11 -12.36 -21.75
CA LEU A 180 -14.89 -13.10 -20.75
C LEU A 180 -16.37 -13.30 -21.12
N SER A 181 -16.81 -12.76 -22.25
CA SER A 181 -18.20 -12.90 -22.73
C SER A 181 -18.33 -13.85 -23.93
N ARG A 182 -17.23 -14.51 -24.31
CA ARG A 182 -17.16 -15.50 -25.40
C ARG A 182 -16.98 -16.90 -24.80
#